data_AF-A0A920KPV6-F1
#
_entry.id   AF-A0A920KPV6-F1
#
_cell.length_a   1.000
_cell.length_b   1.000
_cell.length_c   1.000
_cell.angle_alpha   90.00
_cell.angle_beta   90.00
_cell.angle_gamma   90.00
#
_symmetry.space_group_name_H-M   'P 1'
#
loop_
_entity.id
_entity.type
_entity.pdbx_description
1 polymer ?
#
loop_
_entity_poly.entity_id
_entity_poly.type
_entity_poly.pdbx_seq_one_letter_code
_entity_poly.pdbx_strand_id
1 'polypeptide(L)'
;MLPQQLYWFARAKDQDQLAEHRLFDCIECGACAYVCPSQIPLVQYYRAAKGQIRDSEQEKQRSDNSRERFEARQARLEAEAAAREAKRAARKAAAQSKAAEEGEDPIQAAIERAKAKKAEQESAS
;
A
#
# COMPACT_ATOMS: atom_id res chain seq x y z
N MET A 1 21.18 -17.70 -28.07
CA MET A 1 22.15 -16.96 -27.24
C MET A 1 23.34 -16.54 -28.11
N LEU A 2 23.46 -15.25 -28.45
CA LEU A 2 24.69 -14.73 -29.08
C LEU A 2 25.56 -14.07 -28.00
N PRO A 3 26.74 -14.65 -27.67
CA PRO A 3 27.59 -14.12 -26.59
C PRO A 3 28.05 -12.68 -26.82
N GLN A 4 28.27 -12.30 -28.08
CA GLN A 4 28.63 -10.93 -28.41
C GLN A 4 27.52 -9.96 -27.99
N GLN A 5 26.28 -10.14 -28.42
CA GLN A 5 25.17 -9.24 -28.04
C GLN A 5 24.99 -9.14 -26.52
N LEU A 6 24.99 -10.28 -25.82
CA LEU A 6 24.90 -10.30 -24.36
C LEU A 6 26.02 -9.53 -23.68
N TYR A 7 27.24 -9.55 -24.24
CA TYR A 7 28.36 -8.76 -23.70
C TYR A 7 28.09 -7.26 -23.83
N TRP A 8 27.57 -6.81 -24.98
CA TRP A 8 27.28 -5.39 -25.18
C TRP A 8 26.18 -4.92 -24.23
N PHE A 9 25.10 -5.68 -24.07
CA PHE A 9 24.03 -5.36 -23.13
C PHE A 9 24.48 -5.42 -21.67
N ALA A 10 25.30 -6.42 -21.29
CA ALA A 10 25.87 -6.52 -19.95
C ALA A 10 26.79 -5.34 -19.63
N ARG A 11 27.58 -4.88 -20.62
CA ARG A 11 28.45 -3.70 -20.46
C ARG A 11 27.63 -2.41 -20.36
N ALA A 12 26.53 -2.32 -21.09
CA ALA A 12 25.59 -1.20 -21.02
C ALA A 12 24.67 -1.21 -19.78
N LYS A 13 24.68 -2.31 -19.01
CA LYS A 13 23.74 -2.58 -17.91
C LYS A 13 22.26 -2.53 -18.35
N ASP A 14 22.01 -2.90 -19.61
CA ASP A 14 20.68 -2.96 -20.19
C ASP A 14 19.99 -4.28 -19.81
N GLN A 15 19.26 -4.26 -18.69
CA GLN A 15 18.64 -5.44 -18.11
C GLN A 15 17.52 -6.00 -18.99
N ASP A 16 16.77 -5.13 -19.67
CA ASP A 16 15.64 -5.50 -20.51
C ASP A 16 16.12 -6.28 -21.72
N GLN A 17 17.16 -5.78 -22.40
CA GLN A 17 17.77 -6.51 -23.51
C GLN A 17 18.43 -7.81 -23.07
N LEU A 18 19.05 -7.85 -21.88
CA LEU A 18 19.60 -9.10 -21.33
C LEU A 18 18.53 -10.15 -21.06
N ALA A 19 17.36 -9.74 -20.58
CA ALA A 19 16.22 -10.63 -20.36
C ALA A 19 15.64 -11.15 -21.68
N GLU A 20 15.42 -10.27 -22.66
CA GLU A 20 14.95 -10.62 -24.01
C GLU A 20 15.89 -11.61 -24.70
N HIS A 21 17.20 -11.39 -24.55
CA HIS A 21 18.23 -12.27 -25.07
C HIS A 21 18.55 -13.42 -24.11
N ARG A 22 17.62 -13.77 -23.21
CA ARG A 22 17.63 -14.87 -22.22
C ARG A 22 19.00 -15.14 -21.59
N LEU A 23 19.62 -14.11 -21.02
CA LEU A 23 20.85 -14.20 -20.24
C LEU A 23 20.80 -15.34 -19.19
N PHE A 24 19.63 -15.61 -18.62
CA PHE A 24 19.45 -16.63 -17.59
C PHE A 24 19.54 -18.08 -18.10
N ASP A 25 19.42 -18.33 -19.41
CA ASP A 25 19.64 -19.67 -20.00
C ASP A 25 21.14 -20.04 -19.99
N CYS A 26 22.03 -19.05 -19.88
CA CYS A 26 23.47 -19.28 -19.81
C CYS A 26 23.83 -19.98 -18.49
N ILE A 27 24.40 -21.18 -18.54
CA ILE A 27 24.82 -21.92 -17.33
C ILE A 27 26.21 -21.54 -16.80
N GLU A 28 26.84 -20.49 -17.36
CA GLU A 28 28.13 -19.96 -16.91
C GLU A 28 29.31 -20.94 -17.00
N CYS A 29 29.29 -21.88 -17.95
CA CYS A 29 30.33 -22.90 -18.12
C CYS A 29 31.69 -22.38 -18.62
N GLY A 30 31.75 -21.16 -19.18
CA GLY A 30 33.01 -20.55 -19.63
C GLY A 30 33.48 -20.92 -21.03
N ALA A 31 32.79 -21.78 -21.77
CA ALA A 31 33.17 -22.16 -23.13
C ALA A 31 33.35 -20.95 -24.06
N CYS A 32 32.45 -19.96 -23.97
CA CYS A 32 32.52 -18.74 -24.77
C CYS A 32 33.72 -17.84 -24.43
N ALA A 33 34.15 -17.81 -23.17
CA ALA A 33 35.32 -17.04 -22.75
C ALA A 33 36.62 -17.73 -23.20
N TYR A 34 36.66 -19.07 -23.13
CA TYR A 34 37.82 -19.86 -23.53
C TYR A 34 38.11 -19.79 -25.04
N VAL A 35 37.08 -19.91 -25.89
CA VAL A 35 37.25 -19.91 -27.35
C VAL A 35 37.46 -18.51 -27.95
N CYS A 36 37.28 -17.45 -27.15
CA CYS A 36 37.32 -16.09 -27.67
C CYS A 36 38.75 -15.67 -28.04
N PRO A 37 39.04 -15.29 -29.31
CA PRO A 37 40.37 -14.88 -29.72
C PRO A 37 40.84 -13.58 -29.05
N SER A 38 39.90 -12.76 -28.57
CA SER A 38 40.17 -11.49 -27.89
C SER A 38 40.31 -11.63 -26.36
N GLN A 39 40.23 -12.86 -25.83
CA GLN A 39 40.39 -13.16 -24.39
C GLN A 39 39.47 -12.35 -23.46
N ILE A 40 38.27 -12.00 -23.92
CA ILE A 40 37.30 -11.24 -23.13
C ILE A 40 36.71 -12.15 -22.04
N PRO A 41 36.66 -11.70 -20.77
CA PRO A 41 36.11 -12.49 -19.66
C PRO A 41 34.56 -12.47 -19.66
N LEU A 42 33.93 -12.98 -20.73
CA LEU A 42 32.48 -12.89 -20.98
C LEU A 42 31.63 -13.36 -19.79
N VAL A 43 31.99 -14.49 -19.17
CA VAL A 43 31.24 -15.04 -18.03
C VAL A 43 31.24 -14.10 -16.82
N GLN A 44 32.29 -13.32 -16.60
CA GLN A 44 32.33 -12.39 -15.47
C GLN A 44 31.30 -11.27 -15.66
N TYR A 45 31.15 -10.76 -16.89
CA TYR A 45 30.10 -9.80 -17.21
C TYR A 45 28.71 -10.40 -17.03
N TYR A 46 28.50 -11.64 -17.47
CA TYR A 46 27.20 -12.31 -17.32
C TYR A 46 26.85 -12.57 -15.86
N ARG A 47 27.79 -13.03 -15.03
CA ARG A 47 27.60 -13.22 -13.59
C ARG A 47 27.23 -11.92 -12.90
N ALA A 48 27.98 -10.85 -13.18
CA ALA A 48 27.70 -9.54 -12.64
C ALA A 48 26.31 -9.04 -13.07
N ALA A 49 25.96 -9.19 -14.34
CA ALA A 49 24.66 -8.78 -14.87
C ALA A 49 23.50 -9.57 -14.24
N LYS A 50 23.61 -10.90 -14.11
CA LYS A 50 22.61 -11.71 -13.42
C LYS A 50 22.46 -11.33 -11.94
N GLY A 51 23.57 -11.03 -11.27
CA GLY A 51 23.55 -10.51 -9.90
C GLY A 51 22.76 -9.21 -9.80
N GLN A 52 23.08 -8.24 -10.66
CA GLN A 52 22.38 -6.95 -10.70
C GLN A 52 20.88 -7.09 -10.99
N ILE A 53 20.49 -8.00 -11.88
CA ILE A 53 19.07 -8.25 -12.16
C ILE A 53 18.38 -8.83 -10.93
N ARG A 54 18.97 -9.84 -10.27
CA ARG A 54 18.42 -10.43 -9.04
C ARG A 54 18.28 -9.41 -7.91
N ASP A 55 19.27 -8.53 -7.75
CA ASP A 55 19.24 -7.47 -6.74
C ASP A 55 18.10 -6.48 -7.04
N SER A 56 17.94 -6.08 -8.31
CA SER A 56 16.84 -5.21 -8.74
C SER A 56 15.47 -5.85 -8.52
N GLU A 57 15.32 -7.14 -8.83
CA GLU A 57 14.08 -7.89 -8.60
C GLU A 57 13.75 -7.98 -7.11
N GLN A 58 14.74 -8.24 -6.25
CA GLN A 58 14.53 -8.28 -4.80
C GLN A 58 14.12 -6.91 -4.24
N GLU A 59 14.73 -5.82 -4.72
CA GLU A 59 14.35 -4.47 -4.32
C GLU A 59 12.91 -4.15 -4.73
N LYS A 60 12.54 -4.46 -5.98
CA LYS A 60 11.17 -4.31 -6.48
C LYS A 60 10.18 -5.09 -5.61
N GLN A 61 10.44 -6.37 -5.36
CA GLN A 61 9.59 -7.21 -4.50
C GLN A 61 9.43 -6.64 -3.08
N ARG A 62 10.51 -6.13 -2.47
CA ARG A 62 10.43 -5.49 -1.15
C ARG A 62 9.57 -4.22 -1.18
N SER A 63 9.71 -3.41 -2.22
CA SER A 63 8.90 -2.21 -2.44
C SER A 63 7.42 -2.55 -2.62
N ASP A 64 7.12 -3.52 -3.49
CA ASP A 64 5.77 -3.98 -3.78
C ASP A 64 5.09 -4.55 -2.52
N ASN A 65 5.77 -5.43 -1.79
CA ASN A 65 5.27 -5.97 -0.51
C ASN A 65 4.98 -4.86 0.51
N SER A 66 5.81 -3.82 0.54
CA SER A 66 5.61 -2.68 1.45
C SER A 66 4.39 -1.84 1.03
N ARG A 67 4.21 -1.62 -0.28
CA ARG A 67 3.04 -0.96 -0.86
C ARG A 67 1.76 -1.73 -0.56
N GLU A 68 1.73 -3.03 -0.84
CA GLU A 68 0.56 -3.88 -0.60
C GLU A 68 0.12 -3.85 0.87
N ARG A 69 1.08 -3.94 1.81
CA ARG A 69 0.80 -3.86 3.24
C ARG A 69 0.27 -2.49 3.65
N PHE A 70 0.78 -1.43 3.05
CA PHE A 70 0.32 -0.06 3.31
C PHE A 70 -1.11 0.13 2.79
N GLU A 71 -1.39 -0.27 1.55
CA GLU A 71 -2.71 -0.19 0.93
C GLU A 71 -3.75 -1.01 1.70
N ALA A 72 -3.42 -2.25 2.10
CA ALA A 72 -4.31 -3.08 2.91
C ALA A 72 -4.61 -2.46 4.29
N ARG A 73 -3.61 -1.83 4.92
CA ARG A 73 -3.81 -1.10 6.18
C ARG A 73 -4.71 0.11 5.98
N GLN A 74 -4.49 0.87 4.90
CA GLN A 74 -5.26 2.05 4.58
C GLN A 74 -6.73 1.71 4.33
N ALA A 75 -7.00 0.69 3.50
CA ALA A 75 -8.35 0.21 3.22
C ALA A 75 -9.10 -0.22 4.48
N ARG A 76 -8.43 -0.90 5.43
CA ARG A 76 -9.04 -1.26 6.72
C ARG A 76 -9.42 -0.05 7.55
N LEU A 77 -8.53 0.96 7.63
CA LEU A 77 -8.79 2.18 8.39
C LEU A 77 -9.94 2.99 7.78
N GLU A 78 -9.99 3.08 6.46
CA GLU A 78 -11.07 3.76 5.73
C GLU A 78 -12.41 3.05 5.90
N ALA A 79 -12.44 1.71 5.85
CA ALA A 79 -13.65 0.94 6.09
C ALA A 79 -14.18 1.12 7.53
N GLU A 80 -13.29 1.12 8.53
CA GLU A 80 -13.69 1.37 9.91
C GLU A 80 -14.20 2.81 10.12
N ALA A 81 -13.52 3.80 9.53
CA ALA A 81 -13.93 5.20 9.57
C ALA A 81 -15.31 5.40 8.91
N ALA A 82 -15.51 4.84 7.72
CA ALA A 82 -16.79 4.88 7.01
C ALA A 82 -17.91 4.19 7.78
N ALA A 83 -17.66 3.02 8.38
CA ALA A 83 -18.63 2.33 9.23
C ALA A 83 -19.01 3.15 10.48
N ARG A 84 -18.02 3.82 11.10
CA ARG A 84 -18.23 4.70 12.25
C ARG A 84 -19.03 5.94 11.87
N GLU A 85 -18.74 6.53 10.71
CA GLU A 85 -19.47 7.67 10.16
C GLU A 85 -20.91 7.29 9.80
N ALA A 86 -21.13 6.17 9.10
CA ALA A 86 -22.45 5.65 8.78
C ALA A 86 -23.27 5.39 10.04
N LYS A 87 -22.67 4.82 11.09
CA LYS A 87 -23.35 4.62 12.38
C LYS A 87 -23.70 5.95 13.06
N ARG A 88 -22.84 6.97 12.98
CA ARG A 88 -23.12 8.32 13.50
C ARG A 88 -24.25 9.00 12.70
N ALA A 89 -24.22 8.91 11.38
CA ALA A 89 -25.24 9.44 10.49
C ALA A 89 -26.60 8.77 10.73
N ALA A 90 -26.64 7.44 10.84
CA ALA A 90 -27.85 6.68 11.16
C ALA A 90 -28.42 7.05 12.53
N ARG A 91 -27.57 7.21 13.56
CA ARG A 91 -28.00 7.69 14.89
C ARG A 91 -28.58 9.11 14.82
N LYS A 92 -27.95 10.02 14.07
CA LYS A 92 -28.43 11.39 13.88
C LYS A 92 -29.77 11.41 13.13
N ALA A 93 -29.91 10.65 12.06
CA ALA A 93 -31.15 10.53 11.29
C ALA A 93 -32.28 9.90 12.13
N ALA A 94 -31.99 8.87 12.92
CA ALA A 94 -32.93 8.27 13.85
C ALA A 94 -33.36 9.25 14.96
N ALA A 95 -32.44 10.07 15.47
CA ALA A 95 -32.77 11.12 16.44
C ALA A 95 -33.63 12.23 15.82
N GLN A 96 -33.34 12.64 14.57
CA GLN A 96 -34.11 13.66 13.85
C GLN A 96 -35.51 13.19 13.47
N SER A 97 -35.67 11.94 13.01
CA SER A 97 -36.99 11.36 12.72
C SER A 97 -37.84 11.20 13.99
N LYS A 98 -37.23 10.75 15.10
CA LYS A 98 -37.91 10.75 16.41
C LYS A 98 -38.34 12.14 16.85
N ALA A 99 -37.48 13.15 16.70
CA ALA A 99 -37.81 14.54 17.02
C ALA A 99 -38.87 15.17 16.07
N ALA A 100 -39.10 14.58 14.89
CA ALA A 100 -40.13 15.03 13.96
C ALA A 100 -41.50 14.34 14.17
N GLU A 101 -41.53 13.11 14.69
CA GLU A 101 -42.77 12.41 15.07
C GLU A 101 -43.26 12.74 16.50
N GLU A 102 -42.36 12.81 17.49
CA GLU A 102 -42.68 13.30 18.83
C GLU A 102 -42.56 14.84 18.82
N GLY A 103 -43.61 15.51 18.35
CA GLY A 103 -43.73 16.98 18.31
C GLY A 103 -43.77 17.69 19.67
N GLU A 104 -43.11 17.16 20.71
CA GLU A 104 -43.01 17.78 22.03
C GLU A 104 -41.55 17.74 22.49
N ASP A 105 -40.92 18.91 22.54
CA ASP A 105 -39.47 19.05 22.67
C ASP A 105 -39.00 18.53 24.05
N PRO A 106 -38.32 17.37 24.13
CA PRO A 106 -37.89 16.79 25.41
C PRO A 106 -36.92 17.71 26.17
N ILE A 107 -36.33 18.68 25.46
CA ILE A 107 -35.47 19.74 25.99
C ILE A 107 -36.30 20.77 26.77
N GLN A 108 -37.48 21.16 26.29
CA GLN A 108 -38.38 22.08 27.01
C GLN A 108 -38.91 21.44 28.30
N ALA A 109 -39.33 20.16 28.23
CA ALA A 109 -39.74 19.40 29.42
C ALA A 109 -38.60 19.19 30.45
N ALA A 110 -37.34 19.17 30.01
CA ALA A 110 -36.18 19.11 30.90
C ALA A 110 -35.85 20.49 31.51
N ILE A 111 -35.99 21.57 30.74
CA ILE A 111 -35.79 22.96 31.20
C ILE A 111 -36.87 23.34 32.22
N GLU A 112 -38.12 22.95 32.03
CA GLU A 112 -39.21 23.22 32.96
C GLU A 112 -39.04 22.47 34.29
N ARG A 113 -38.62 21.20 34.26
CA ARG A 113 -38.27 20.44 35.47
C ARG A 113 -37.08 21.05 36.23
N ALA A 114 -36.10 21.60 35.54
CA ALA A 114 -34.97 22.28 36.17
C ALA A 114 -35.37 23.63 36.79
N LYS A 115 -36.28 24.37 36.14
CA LYS A 115 -36.85 25.62 36.67
C LYS A 115 -37.74 25.36 37.90
N ALA A 116 -38.58 24.32 37.88
CA ALA A 116 -39.41 23.94 39.01
C ALA A 116 -38.57 23.59 40.26
N LYS A 117 -37.48 22.82 40.08
CA LYS A 117 -36.55 22.49 41.17
C LYS A 117 -35.81 23.71 41.74
N LYS A 118 -35.49 24.70 40.89
CA LYS A 118 -34.89 25.96 41.34
C LYS A 118 -35.87 26.82 42.14
N ALA A 119 -37.13 26.91 41.70
CA ALA A 119 -38.16 27.64 42.42
C ALA A 119 -38.48 27.01 43.79
N GLU A 120 -38.49 25.67 43.88
CA GLU A 120 -38.60 24.97 45.17
C GLU A 120 -37.41 25.28 46.10
N GLN A 121 -36.18 25.34 45.57
CA GLN A 121 -34.99 25.71 46.36
C GLN A 121 -34.99 27.18 46.81
N GLU A 122 -35.52 28.10 46.00
CA GLU A 122 -35.66 29.52 46.37
C GLU A 122 -36.76 29.77 47.40
N SER A 123 -37.81 28.94 47.42
CA SER A 123 -38.89 29.03 48.43
C SER A 123 -38.58 28.35 49.76
N ALA A 124 -37.49 27.57 49.83
CA ALA A 124 -37.03 26.85 51.00
C ALA A 124 -35.83 27.53 51.71
N SER A 125 -35.44 28.73 51.26
CA SER A 125 -34.52 29.66 51.94
C SER A 125 -35.28 30.91 52.40
#